data_AF-C5EZ79-F1
#
_entry.id   AF-C5EZ79-F1
#
_cell.length_a   1.000
_cell.length_b   1.000
_cell.length_c   1.000
_cell.angle_alpha   90.00
_cell.angle_beta   90.00
_cell.angle_gamma   90.00
#
_symmetry.space_group_name_H-M   'P 1'
#
loop_
_entity.id
_entity.type
_entity.pdbx_description
1 polymer ?
#
loop_
_entity_poly.entity_id
_entity_poly.type
_entity_poly.pdbx_seq_one_letter_code
_entity_poly.pdbx_strand_id
1 'polypeptide(L)'
;MGGDDVTLMCDADLAIDFVCKFLSEFENNTSFVKGFDKSKERLNACAGIAFCNEKFPFFMAVKLANELCQRAKSDSRGRDSANPPSSLMFHNIQDAFVGSFDEIRKRELIIKNDSQEIACDFGAYYLNFKFKPNIQTLQEVILSFRDKQSPKSRLREWLNVLKEGQTKADNELKRIVTIFKDKWIDKHAKKLENPLQEDRETNGERISKLKEGLSVEKLIVEGKTPIFDILQILAVESKE
;
A
#
# COMPACT_ATOMS: atom_id res chain seq x y z
N MET A 1 -5.63 4.66 -26.79
CA MET A 1 -4.34 4.36 -26.15
C MET A 1 -3.32 4.12 -27.26
N GLY A 2 -2.22 4.86 -27.26
CA GLY A 2 -1.18 4.77 -28.29
C GLY A 2 0.14 5.23 -27.68
N GLY A 3 0.81 4.31 -26.97
CA GLY A 3 2.03 4.53 -26.21
C GLY A 3 2.32 3.35 -25.27
N ASP A 4 3.53 3.31 -24.69
CA ASP A 4 3.93 2.36 -23.62
C ASP A 4 3.26 2.72 -22.28
N ASP A 5 2.95 3.99 -22.07
CA ASP A 5 2.30 4.48 -20.86
C ASP A 5 0.78 4.63 -21.03
N VAL A 6 0.03 4.22 -20.00
CA VAL A 6 -1.41 4.40 -19.88
C VAL A 6 -1.70 5.30 -18.68
N THR A 7 -2.51 6.33 -18.87
CA THR A 7 -3.01 7.20 -17.80
C THR A 7 -4.53 7.17 -17.81
N LEU A 8 -5.14 6.97 -16.64
CA LEU A 8 -6.58 6.95 -16.45
C LEU A 8 -6.95 7.71 -15.17
N MET A 9 -8.20 8.15 -15.10
CA MET A 9 -8.79 8.78 -13.93
C MET A 9 -10.04 7.98 -13.56
N CYS A 10 -10.18 7.63 -12.29
CA CYS A 10 -11.30 6.88 -11.76
C CYS A 10 -11.55 7.27 -10.30
N ASP A 11 -12.69 6.84 -9.76
CA ASP A 11 -12.99 6.99 -8.34
C ASP A 11 -11.93 6.27 -7.48
N ALA A 12 -11.60 6.86 -6.33
CA ALA A 12 -10.58 6.32 -5.43
C ALA A 12 -10.91 4.90 -4.96
N ASP A 13 -12.20 4.60 -4.76
CA ASP A 13 -12.70 3.27 -4.37
C ASP A 13 -12.37 2.16 -5.38
N LEU A 14 -12.14 2.51 -6.64
CA LEU A 14 -11.86 1.56 -7.71
C LEU A 14 -10.36 1.45 -8.03
N ALA A 15 -9.55 2.40 -7.59
CA ALA A 15 -8.20 2.59 -8.13
C ALA A 15 -7.27 1.39 -7.88
N ILE A 16 -7.20 0.90 -6.63
CA ILE A 16 -6.33 -0.23 -6.28
C ILE A 16 -6.81 -1.53 -6.93
N ASP A 17 -8.13 -1.79 -6.89
CA ASP A 17 -8.74 -2.98 -7.48
C ASP A 17 -8.55 -3.00 -9.00
N PHE A 18 -8.77 -1.86 -9.66
CA PHE A 18 -8.55 -1.70 -11.08
C PHE A 18 -7.09 -1.96 -11.45
N VAL A 19 -6.13 -1.35 -10.74
CA VAL A 19 -4.71 -1.54 -11.04
C VAL A 19 -4.28 -2.98 -10.78
N CYS A 20 -4.70 -3.59 -9.69
CA CYS A 20 -4.41 -5.00 -9.39
C CYS A 20 -4.89 -5.91 -10.53
N LYS A 21 -6.13 -5.71 -10.98
CA LYS A 21 -6.72 -6.46 -12.10
C LYS A 21 -6.01 -6.16 -13.41
N PHE A 22 -5.70 -4.90 -13.70
CA PHE A 22 -4.98 -4.49 -14.91
C PHE A 22 -3.60 -5.13 -14.98
N LEU A 23 -2.80 -5.07 -13.92
CA LEU A 23 -1.47 -5.69 -13.88
C LEU A 23 -1.56 -7.21 -14.08
N SER A 24 -2.52 -7.86 -13.42
CA SER A 24 -2.76 -9.30 -13.57
C SER A 24 -3.15 -9.69 -14.99
N GLU A 25 -4.14 -9.00 -15.57
CA GLU A 25 -4.55 -9.25 -16.95
C GLU A 25 -3.44 -8.89 -17.94
N PHE A 26 -2.64 -7.86 -17.69
CA PHE A 26 -1.51 -7.51 -18.55
C PHE A 26 -0.46 -8.63 -18.57
N GLU A 27 -0.07 -9.16 -17.41
CA GLU A 27 0.85 -10.31 -17.34
C GLU A 27 0.28 -11.55 -18.03
N ASN A 28 -1.01 -11.85 -17.81
CA ASN A 28 -1.66 -13.02 -18.40
C ASN A 28 -1.80 -12.91 -19.92
N ASN A 29 -2.25 -11.75 -20.41
CA ASN A 29 -2.41 -11.46 -21.84
C ASN A 29 -1.10 -11.09 -22.53
N THR A 30 0.05 -11.16 -21.86
CA THR A 30 1.37 -11.04 -22.50
C THR A 30 2.22 -12.29 -22.31
N SER A 31 1.68 -13.34 -21.70
CA SER A 31 2.34 -14.64 -21.55
C SER A 31 2.66 -15.33 -22.90
N PHE A 32 1.97 -14.96 -23.98
CA PHE A 32 2.26 -15.45 -25.33
C PHE A 32 3.42 -14.71 -26.03
N VAL A 33 4.00 -13.68 -25.39
CA VAL A 33 5.06 -12.82 -25.96
C VAL A 33 6.40 -13.56 -26.11
N LYS A 34 6.49 -14.85 -25.73
CA LYS A 34 7.59 -15.78 -26.07
C LYS A 34 8.00 -15.72 -27.56
N GLY A 35 7.10 -15.30 -28.46
CA GLY A 35 7.39 -15.08 -29.88
C GLY A 35 8.09 -13.76 -30.25
N PHE A 36 8.00 -12.71 -29.43
CA PHE A 36 8.58 -11.37 -29.68
C PHE A 36 9.92 -11.17 -28.97
N ASP A 37 10.08 -11.68 -27.75
CA ASP A 37 11.34 -11.70 -27.02
C ASP A 37 11.52 -13.06 -26.34
N LYS A 38 12.42 -13.89 -26.90
CA LYS A 38 12.67 -15.26 -26.42
C LYS A 38 13.24 -15.30 -25.00
N SER A 39 13.70 -14.16 -24.46
CA SER A 39 14.24 -14.05 -23.11
C SER A 39 13.18 -13.80 -22.04
N LYS A 40 11.93 -13.46 -22.43
CA LYS A 40 10.84 -13.13 -21.50
C LYS A 40 9.66 -14.06 -21.67
N GLU A 41 9.20 -14.63 -20.56
CA GLU A 41 8.02 -15.49 -20.55
C GLU A 41 6.71 -14.68 -20.59
N ARG A 42 6.76 -13.40 -20.18
CA ARG A 42 5.64 -12.45 -20.17
C ARG A 42 6.16 -11.01 -20.07
N LEU A 43 5.29 -10.03 -20.30
CA LEU A 43 5.59 -8.63 -19.99
C LEU A 43 5.03 -8.28 -18.62
N ASN A 44 5.74 -7.41 -17.90
CA ASN A 44 5.32 -6.89 -16.60
C ASN A 44 5.13 -5.38 -16.71
N ALA A 45 4.31 -4.81 -15.84
CA ALA A 45 4.01 -3.38 -15.81
C ALA A 45 4.11 -2.83 -14.39
N CYS A 46 4.40 -1.55 -14.27
CA CYS A 46 4.37 -0.85 -12.98
C CYS A 46 3.30 0.23 -13.02
N ALA A 47 2.75 0.56 -11.85
CA ALA A 47 1.70 1.55 -11.72
C ALA A 47 2.05 2.56 -10.62
N GLY A 48 1.57 3.78 -10.80
CA GLY A 48 1.60 4.83 -9.81
C GLY A 48 0.21 5.44 -9.67
N ILE A 49 -0.28 5.60 -8.44
CA ILE A 49 -1.59 6.22 -8.17
C ILE A 49 -1.39 7.47 -7.32
N ALA A 50 -1.85 8.61 -7.81
CA ALA A 50 -2.01 9.81 -7.01
C ALA A 50 -3.50 9.98 -6.67
N PHE A 51 -3.86 9.87 -5.39
CA PHE A 51 -5.19 10.25 -4.94
C PHE A 51 -5.21 11.75 -4.65
N CYS A 52 -6.24 12.44 -5.12
CA CYS A 52 -6.40 13.88 -4.91
C CYS A 52 -7.88 14.27 -4.89
N ASN A 53 -8.19 15.43 -4.31
CA ASN A 53 -9.53 15.98 -4.39
C ASN A 53 -9.83 16.53 -5.80
N GLU A 54 -11.12 16.71 -6.10
CA GLU A 54 -11.60 17.18 -7.41
C GLU A 54 -11.04 18.54 -7.86
N LYS A 55 -10.64 19.39 -6.90
CA LYS A 55 -10.13 20.74 -7.17
C LYS A 55 -8.61 20.75 -7.36
N PHE A 56 -7.93 19.63 -7.13
CA PHE A 56 -6.49 19.56 -7.25
C PHE A 56 -6.06 19.66 -8.72
N PRO A 57 -5.01 20.44 -9.07
CA PRO A 57 -4.61 20.61 -10.46
C PRO A 57 -4.26 19.28 -11.14
N PHE A 58 -5.01 18.93 -12.20
CA PHE A 58 -4.87 17.65 -12.90
C PHE A 58 -3.44 17.34 -13.36
N PHE A 59 -2.76 18.31 -13.95
CA PHE A 59 -1.36 18.14 -14.40
C PHE A 59 -0.42 17.74 -13.26
N MET A 60 -0.66 18.24 -12.05
CA MET A 60 0.14 17.90 -10.87
C MET A 60 -0.14 16.48 -10.38
N ALA A 61 -1.41 16.05 -10.39
CA ALA A 61 -1.77 14.68 -10.04
C ALA A 61 -1.14 13.67 -11.01
N VAL A 62 -1.22 13.94 -12.33
CA VAL A 62 -0.59 13.09 -13.36
C VAL A 62 0.93 13.06 -13.20
N LYS A 63 1.56 14.21 -12.93
CA LYS A 63 3.00 14.27 -12.67
C LYS A 63 3.39 13.37 -11.49
N LEU A 64 2.67 13.47 -10.36
CA LEU A 64 2.93 12.65 -9.19
C LEU A 64 2.69 11.16 -9.46
N ALA A 65 1.59 10.81 -10.13
CA ALA A 65 1.29 9.43 -10.50
C ALA A 65 2.41 8.83 -11.37
N ASN A 66 2.94 9.59 -12.34
CA ASN A 66 4.09 9.16 -13.13
C ASN A 66 5.36 9.00 -12.29
N GLU A 67 5.67 9.95 -11.39
CA GLU A 67 6.82 9.82 -10.47
C GLU A 67 6.72 8.55 -9.60
N LEU A 68 5.53 8.24 -9.08
CA LEU A 68 5.28 7.01 -8.31
C LEU A 68 5.45 5.76 -9.19
N CYS A 69 4.96 5.79 -10.43
CA CYS A 69 5.14 4.69 -11.38
C CYS A 69 6.63 4.42 -11.68
N GLN A 70 7.42 5.47 -11.93
CA GLN A 70 8.87 5.35 -12.15
C GLN A 70 9.61 4.82 -10.92
N ARG A 71 9.16 5.15 -9.70
CA ARG A 71 9.71 4.60 -8.46
C ARG A 71 9.39 3.13 -8.29
N ALA A 72 8.14 2.73 -8.54
CA ALA A 72 7.73 1.33 -8.54
C ALA A 72 8.57 0.52 -9.55
N LYS A 73 8.76 1.07 -10.76
CA LYS A 73 9.61 0.49 -11.82
C LYS A 73 11.08 0.37 -11.40
N SER A 74 11.63 1.42 -10.80
CA SER A 74 13.01 1.43 -10.30
C SER A 74 13.21 0.40 -9.18
N ASP A 75 12.28 0.29 -8.23
CA ASP A 75 12.37 -0.72 -7.16
C ASP A 75 12.26 -2.13 -7.75
N SER A 76 11.27 -2.41 -8.60
CA SER A 76 11.12 -3.71 -9.26
C SER A 76 12.38 -4.14 -10.02
N ARG A 77 13.01 -3.24 -10.79
CA ARG A 77 14.28 -3.52 -11.49
C ARG A 77 15.44 -3.80 -10.54
N GLY A 78 15.44 -3.14 -9.38
CA GLY A 78 16.41 -3.41 -8.31
C GLY A 78 16.20 -4.75 -7.61
N ARG A 79 15.00 -5.37 -7.73
CA ARG A 79 14.72 -6.72 -7.22
C ARG A 79 15.10 -7.82 -8.21
N ASP A 80 14.75 -7.63 -9.47
CA ASP A 80 15.11 -8.54 -10.56
C ASP A 80 15.27 -7.71 -11.84
N SER A 81 16.50 -7.62 -12.35
CA SER A 81 16.78 -6.86 -13.56
C SER A 81 16.35 -7.60 -14.83
N ALA A 82 16.29 -8.93 -14.80
CA ALA A 82 15.95 -9.77 -15.96
C ALA A 82 14.43 -9.89 -16.12
N ASN A 83 13.72 -10.08 -15.01
CA ASN A 83 12.27 -10.18 -14.97
C ASN A 83 11.65 -9.34 -13.84
N PRO A 84 11.69 -8.00 -13.94
CA PRO A 84 11.21 -7.12 -12.88
C PRO A 84 9.73 -7.38 -12.58
N PRO A 85 9.32 -7.64 -11.32
CA PRO A 85 7.93 -7.93 -11.00
C PRO A 85 7.02 -6.73 -11.23
N SER A 86 5.76 -6.97 -11.60
CA SER A 86 4.75 -5.90 -11.61
C SER A 86 4.52 -5.36 -10.21
N SER A 87 4.41 -4.05 -10.09
CA SER A 87 4.31 -3.37 -8.80
C SER A 87 3.54 -2.06 -8.87
N LEU A 88 3.08 -1.61 -7.71
CA LEU A 88 2.29 -0.40 -7.51
C LEU A 88 2.89 0.42 -6.36
N MET A 89 2.97 1.73 -6.57
CA MET A 89 3.12 2.71 -5.50
C MET A 89 1.98 3.73 -5.57
N PHE A 90 1.60 4.29 -4.43
CA PHE A 90 0.53 5.27 -4.37
C PHE A 90 0.80 6.35 -3.32
N HIS A 91 0.12 7.47 -3.45
CA HIS A 91 0.13 8.53 -2.45
C HIS A 91 -1.18 9.33 -2.51
N ASN A 92 -1.71 9.68 -1.34
CA ASN A 92 -2.84 10.59 -1.20
C ASN A 92 -2.34 12.01 -0.90
N ILE A 93 -2.64 12.93 -1.81
CA ILE A 93 -2.28 14.34 -1.68
C ILE A 93 -3.21 15.00 -0.66
N GLN A 94 -2.67 15.29 0.53
CA GLN A 94 -3.45 15.84 1.65
C GLN A 94 -3.38 17.36 1.77
N ASP A 95 -2.38 18.01 1.18
CA ASP A 95 -2.19 19.43 1.30
C ASP A 95 -2.17 20.14 -0.06
N ALA A 96 -2.07 21.47 -0.03
CA ALA A 96 -1.99 22.28 -1.24
C ALA A 96 -0.57 22.32 -1.83
N PHE A 97 0.37 21.52 -1.31
CA PHE A 97 1.74 21.57 -1.77
C PHE A 97 1.90 20.91 -3.13
N VAL A 98 2.78 21.55 -3.90
CA VAL A 98 3.07 21.25 -5.28
C VAL A 98 4.56 20.97 -5.31
N GLY A 99 4.93 19.69 -5.26
CA GLY A 99 6.33 19.25 -5.25
C GLY A 99 6.49 17.82 -5.73
N SER A 100 7.75 17.40 -5.84
CA SER A 100 8.13 16.02 -6.16
C SER A 100 7.81 15.07 -5.01
N PHE A 101 7.68 13.78 -5.30
CA PHE A 101 7.50 12.78 -4.25
C PHE A 101 8.64 12.76 -3.22
N ASP A 102 9.87 13.10 -3.60
CA ASP A 102 10.99 13.17 -2.63
C ASP A 102 10.81 14.32 -1.62
N GLU A 103 10.25 15.44 -2.05
CA GLU A 103 9.95 16.57 -1.16
C GLU A 103 8.81 16.23 -0.21
N ILE A 104 7.73 15.63 -0.74
CA ILE A 104 6.62 15.09 0.05
C ILE A 104 7.15 14.10 1.09
N ARG A 105 7.97 13.14 0.65
CA ARG A 105 8.54 12.11 1.52
C ARG A 105 9.33 12.71 2.68
N LYS A 106 10.23 13.65 2.39
CA LYS A 106 11.06 14.32 3.41
C LYS A 106 10.23 15.10 4.42
N ARG A 107 9.12 15.70 3.98
CA ARG A 107 8.30 16.58 4.82
C ARG A 107 7.26 15.83 5.65
N GLU A 108 6.66 14.80 5.08
CA GLU A 108 5.45 14.16 5.65
C GLU A 108 5.62 12.68 5.96
N LEU A 109 6.45 11.97 5.20
CA LEU A 109 6.52 10.51 5.25
C LEU A 109 7.74 10.00 6.03
N ILE A 110 8.42 10.87 6.78
CA ILE A 110 9.50 10.48 7.69
C ILE A 110 9.16 10.93 9.11
N ILE A 111 9.01 9.96 10.00
CA ILE A 111 8.94 10.19 11.45
C ILE A 111 10.34 10.00 12.01
N LYS A 112 10.86 11.02 12.68
CA LYS A 112 12.10 10.92 13.46
C LYS A 112 11.73 10.90 14.93
N ASN A 113 12.14 9.85 15.64
CA ASN A 113 11.97 9.75 17.08
C ASN A 113 13.33 9.66 17.78
N ASP A 114 13.32 9.39 19.08
CA ASP A 114 14.52 9.26 19.93
C ASP A 114 15.44 8.08 19.55
N SER A 115 14.97 7.14 18.72
CA SER A 115 15.64 5.86 18.47
C SER A 115 16.00 5.64 16.99
N GLN A 116 15.16 6.10 16.06
CA GLN A 116 15.29 5.82 14.63
C GLN A 116 14.54 6.82 13.74
N GLU A 117 14.89 6.84 12.46
CA GLU A 117 14.06 7.40 11.41
C GLU A 117 13.16 6.32 10.82
N ILE A 118 11.87 6.61 10.70
CA ILE A 118 10.84 5.67 10.28
C ILE A 118 10.15 6.23 9.04
N ALA A 119 10.18 5.47 7.96
CA ALA A 119 9.44 5.80 6.75
C ALA A 119 7.97 5.35 6.85
N CYS A 120 7.08 6.28 6.56
CA CYS A 120 5.65 6.09 6.45
C CYS A 120 5.21 5.75 5.02
N ASP A 121 6.13 5.83 4.04
CA ASP A 121 5.99 5.17 2.74
C ASP A 121 6.52 3.73 2.84
N PHE A 122 5.63 2.73 2.81
CA PHE A 122 6.09 1.35 2.93
C PHE A 122 6.88 0.90 1.69
N GLY A 123 6.56 1.49 0.53
CA GLY A 123 7.25 1.32 -0.74
C GLY A 123 6.35 0.65 -1.78
N ALA A 124 6.98 -0.11 -2.68
CA ALA A 124 6.25 -0.83 -3.71
C ALA A 124 5.50 -2.04 -3.14
N TYR A 125 4.24 -2.18 -3.55
CA TYR A 125 3.43 -3.39 -3.38
C TYR A 125 3.43 -4.16 -4.71
N TYR A 126 3.71 -5.46 -4.68
CA TYR A 126 3.93 -6.28 -5.87
C TYR A 126 2.72 -7.17 -6.16
N LEU A 127 2.50 -7.46 -7.43
CA LEU A 127 1.45 -8.39 -7.85
C LEU A 127 1.78 -9.83 -7.43
N ASN A 128 3.01 -10.29 -7.73
CA ASN A 128 3.49 -11.61 -7.34
C ASN A 128 5.02 -11.60 -7.17
N PHE A 129 5.48 -11.48 -5.93
CA PHE A 129 6.90 -11.58 -5.59
C PHE A 129 7.09 -12.06 -4.15
N LYS A 130 7.81 -13.16 -3.95
CA LYS A 130 7.92 -13.82 -2.64
C LYS A 130 8.55 -12.90 -1.60
N PHE A 131 8.05 -12.98 -0.37
CA PHE A 131 8.56 -12.25 0.80
C PHE A 131 8.50 -10.71 0.67
N LYS A 132 7.72 -10.18 -0.27
CA LYS A 132 7.51 -8.74 -0.42
C LYS A 132 6.03 -8.36 -0.25
N PRO A 133 5.74 -7.09 0.07
CA PRO A 133 4.37 -6.62 0.23
C PRO A 133 3.54 -6.88 -1.01
N ASN A 134 2.46 -7.65 -0.86
CA ASN A 134 1.60 -8.04 -1.97
C ASN A 134 0.39 -7.11 -2.07
N ILE A 135 -0.04 -6.77 -3.30
CA ILE A 135 -1.19 -5.88 -3.53
C ILE A 135 -2.48 -6.52 -3.00
N GLN A 136 -2.70 -7.82 -3.21
CA GLN A 136 -3.88 -8.54 -2.71
C GLN A 136 -3.92 -8.57 -1.18
N THR A 137 -2.78 -8.84 -0.53
CA THR A 137 -2.68 -8.76 0.94
C THR A 137 -2.96 -7.35 1.45
N LEU A 138 -2.49 -6.30 0.75
CA LEU A 138 -2.86 -4.92 1.08
C LEU A 138 -4.38 -4.71 0.97
N GLN A 139 -5.01 -5.13 -0.13
CA GLN A 139 -6.47 -5.01 -0.32
C GLN A 139 -7.25 -5.70 0.80
N GLU A 140 -6.82 -6.90 1.22
CA GLU A 140 -7.43 -7.63 2.33
C GLU A 140 -7.26 -6.93 3.68
N VAL A 141 -6.10 -6.29 3.91
CA VAL A 141 -5.88 -5.46 5.10
C VAL A 141 -6.73 -4.19 5.04
N ILE A 142 -6.81 -3.49 3.90
CA ILE A 142 -7.71 -2.34 3.75
C ILE A 142 -9.16 -2.76 4.06
N LEU A 143 -9.60 -3.90 3.54
CA LEU A 143 -10.92 -4.48 3.84
C LEU A 143 -11.15 -4.67 5.33
N SER A 144 -10.21 -5.26 6.06
CA SER A 144 -10.39 -5.48 7.49
C SER A 144 -10.50 -4.16 8.26
N PHE A 145 -9.75 -3.14 7.85
CA PHE A 145 -9.84 -1.80 8.43
C PHE A 145 -11.12 -1.04 8.05
N ARG A 146 -11.93 -1.49 7.08
CA ARG A 146 -13.25 -0.89 6.83
C ARG A 146 -14.26 -1.19 7.95
N ASP A 147 -14.03 -2.20 8.80
CA ASP A 147 -14.82 -2.43 10.01
C ASP A 147 -14.84 -1.17 10.91
N LYS A 148 -16.02 -0.80 11.42
CA LYS A 148 -16.21 0.31 12.36
C LYS A 148 -15.49 0.08 13.69
N GLN A 149 -15.24 -1.18 14.06
CA GLN A 149 -14.51 -1.56 15.28
C GLN A 149 -12.99 -1.64 15.06
N SER A 150 -12.48 -1.32 13.86
CA SER A 150 -11.03 -1.31 13.60
C SER A 150 -10.31 -0.17 14.36
N PRO A 151 -9.03 -0.35 14.72
CA PRO A 151 -8.29 0.62 15.52
C PRO A 151 -7.80 1.86 14.73
N LYS A 152 -8.50 2.29 13.66
CA LYS A 152 -8.07 3.40 12.77
C LYS A 152 -7.68 4.68 13.54
N SER A 153 -8.55 5.15 14.44
CA SER A 153 -8.28 6.37 15.23
C SER A 153 -7.06 6.20 16.12
N ARG A 154 -6.96 5.06 16.82
CA ARG A 154 -5.87 4.77 17.74
C ARG A 154 -4.54 4.58 17.01
N LEU A 155 -4.54 4.01 15.81
CA LEU A 155 -3.34 3.90 14.99
C LEU A 155 -2.89 5.26 14.44
N ARG A 156 -3.82 6.17 14.13
CA ARG A 156 -3.49 7.56 13.80
C ARG A 156 -2.87 8.29 15.00
N GLU A 157 -3.42 8.10 16.20
CA GLU A 157 -2.84 8.59 17.44
C GLU A 157 -1.46 7.97 17.69
N TRP A 158 -1.30 6.67 17.47
CA TRP A 158 -0.03 5.95 17.60
C TRP A 158 1.06 6.55 16.71
N LEU A 159 0.76 6.93 15.45
CA LEU A 159 1.72 7.63 14.59
C LEU A 159 2.20 8.98 15.19
N ASN A 160 1.34 9.68 15.94
CA ASN A 160 1.74 10.90 16.64
C ASN A 160 2.59 10.59 17.87
N VAL A 161 2.18 9.61 18.68
CA VAL A 161 2.97 9.14 19.84
C VAL A 161 4.34 8.61 19.40
N LEU A 162 4.41 7.99 18.22
CA LEU A 162 5.66 7.50 17.64
C LEU A 162 6.68 8.61 17.39
N LYS A 163 6.24 9.83 17.07
CA LYS A 163 7.11 11.02 16.96
C LYS A 163 7.69 11.43 18.32
N GLU A 164 6.97 11.16 19.41
CA GLU A 164 7.41 11.54 20.77
C GLU A 164 8.44 10.59 21.38
N GLY A 165 8.51 9.33 20.93
CA GLY A 165 9.51 8.37 21.40
C GLY A 165 9.08 6.91 21.27
N GLN A 166 10.05 6.02 21.05
CA GLN A 166 9.80 4.60 20.74
C GLN A 166 9.09 3.87 21.89
N THR A 167 9.56 4.03 23.13
CA THR A 167 8.97 3.33 24.29
C THR A 167 7.51 3.73 24.54
N LYS A 168 7.16 5.01 24.32
CA LYS A 168 5.77 5.47 24.43
C LYS A 168 4.89 4.81 23.37
N ALA A 169 5.38 4.74 22.14
CA ALA A 169 4.67 4.14 21.02
C ALA A 169 4.48 2.63 21.21
N ASP A 170 5.47 1.92 21.74
CA ASP A 170 5.36 0.49 22.05
C ASP A 170 4.31 0.22 23.13
N ASN A 171 4.26 1.07 24.17
CA ASN A 171 3.26 0.98 25.22
C ASN A 171 1.85 1.30 24.69
N GLU A 172 1.72 2.28 23.82
CA GLU A 172 0.46 2.61 23.16
C GLU A 172 0.00 1.45 22.25
N LEU A 173 0.92 0.84 21.51
CA LEU A 173 0.60 -0.31 20.67
C LEU A 173 0.13 -1.52 21.49
N LYS A 174 0.77 -1.83 22.62
CA LYS A 174 0.31 -2.88 23.56
C LYS A 174 -1.12 -2.63 24.05
N ARG A 175 -1.47 -1.37 24.34
CA ARG A 175 -2.84 -0.99 24.72
C ARG A 175 -3.82 -1.21 23.57
N ILE A 176 -3.46 -0.81 22.35
CA ILE A 176 -4.27 -1.05 21.15
C ILE A 176 -4.52 -2.55 20.98
N VAL A 177 -3.48 -3.38 21.05
CA VAL A 177 -3.62 -4.84 20.93
C VAL A 177 -4.56 -5.40 21.99
N THR A 178 -4.43 -4.95 23.24
CA THR A 178 -5.29 -5.40 24.34
C THR A 178 -6.76 -5.01 24.12
N ILE A 179 -7.03 -3.75 23.76
CA ILE A 179 -8.40 -3.22 23.61
C ILE A 179 -9.11 -3.81 22.39
N PHE A 180 -8.36 -4.07 21.32
CA PHE A 180 -8.90 -4.47 20.02
C PHE A 180 -8.76 -5.97 19.73
N LYS A 181 -8.28 -6.77 20.69
CA LYS A 181 -8.09 -8.22 20.55
C LYS A 181 -9.35 -8.92 20.00
N ASP A 182 -10.40 -8.99 20.80
CA ASP A 182 -11.66 -9.64 20.40
C ASP A 182 -12.51 -8.76 19.46
N LYS A 183 -12.33 -7.44 19.53
CA LYS A 183 -13.11 -6.47 18.75
C LYS A 183 -12.72 -6.45 17.28
N TRP A 184 -11.49 -6.80 16.96
CA TRP A 184 -10.99 -6.67 15.61
C TRP A 184 -9.85 -7.64 15.27
N ILE A 185 -8.84 -7.79 16.12
CA ILE A 185 -7.63 -8.55 15.78
C ILE A 185 -7.94 -10.02 15.52
N ASP A 186 -8.67 -10.66 16.43
CA ASP A 186 -9.01 -12.09 16.38
C ASP A 186 -10.26 -12.35 15.50
N LYS A 187 -10.85 -11.30 14.91
CA LYS A 187 -11.96 -11.46 13.98
C LYS A 187 -11.47 -11.87 12.60
N HIS A 188 -12.27 -12.71 11.94
CA HIS A 188 -12.11 -13.00 10.53
C HIS A 188 -12.75 -11.89 9.67
N ALA A 189 -12.00 -11.39 8.70
CA ALA A 189 -12.56 -10.52 7.66
C ALA A 189 -13.44 -11.33 6.69
N LYS A 190 -14.41 -10.67 6.04
CA LYS A 190 -15.11 -11.26 4.88
C LYS A 190 -14.13 -11.29 3.70
N LYS A 191 -14.02 -12.41 2.98
CA LYS A 191 -13.22 -12.49 1.74
C LYS A 191 -13.73 -11.52 0.68
N LEU A 192 -12.79 -10.91 -0.05
CA LEU A 192 -13.04 -10.07 -1.23
C LEU A 192 -13.75 -10.84 -2.36
N GLU A 193 -13.33 -12.08 -2.62
CA GLU A 193 -13.68 -12.78 -3.86
C GLU A 193 -14.85 -13.76 -3.72
N ASN A 194 -15.11 -14.29 -2.51
CA ASN A 194 -16.20 -15.25 -2.29
C ASN A 194 -16.69 -15.24 -0.82
N PRO A 195 -17.84 -14.60 -0.54
CA PRO A 195 -18.42 -14.54 0.80
C PRO A 195 -18.82 -15.89 1.40
N LEU A 196 -18.86 -16.96 0.60
CA LEU A 196 -19.29 -18.31 1.00
C LEU A 196 -18.13 -19.25 1.38
N GLN A 197 -16.87 -18.84 1.16
CA GLN A 197 -15.72 -19.57 1.69
C GLN A 197 -15.40 -19.05 3.10
N GLU A 198 -15.29 -19.94 4.08
CA GLU A 198 -14.72 -19.62 5.38
C GLU A 198 -13.32 -19.04 5.19
N ASP A 199 -13.20 -17.75 5.45
CA ASP A 199 -11.90 -17.18 5.73
C ASP A 199 -11.51 -17.57 7.14
N ARG A 200 -10.46 -18.37 7.27
CA ARG A 200 -9.92 -18.77 8.57
C ARG A 200 -8.86 -17.80 9.06
N GLU A 201 -8.55 -16.76 8.28
CA GLU A 201 -7.53 -15.80 8.64
C GLU A 201 -8.11 -14.63 9.43
N THR A 202 -7.53 -14.40 10.60
CA THR A 202 -7.80 -13.26 11.47
C THR A 202 -7.19 -11.97 10.91
N ASN A 203 -7.68 -10.82 11.35
CA ASN A 203 -7.10 -9.54 10.93
C ASN A 203 -5.64 -9.37 11.35
N GLY A 204 -5.24 -9.96 12.49
CA GLY A 204 -3.85 -9.97 12.92
C GLY A 204 -2.91 -10.77 12.02
N GLU A 205 -3.37 -11.92 11.52
CA GLU A 205 -2.61 -12.75 10.57
C GLU A 205 -2.42 -12.02 9.24
N ARG A 206 -3.44 -11.30 8.74
CA ARG A 206 -3.31 -10.50 7.50
C ARG A 206 -2.23 -9.42 7.59
N ILE A 207 -2.18 -8.70 8.71
CA ILE A 207 -1.12 -7.71 8.96
C ILE A 207 0.24 -8.40 8.91
N SER A 208 0.36 -9.59 9.51
CA SER A 208 1.60 -10.34 9.56
C SER A 208 2.04 -10.85 8.17
N LYS A 209 1.09 -11.11 7.27
CA LYS A 209 1.36 -11.50 5.87
C LYS A 209 1.82 -10.35 4.99
N LEU A 210 1.57 -9.08 5.35
CA LEU A 210 2.02 -7.94 4.54
C LEU A 210 3.53 -7.96 4.33
N LYS A 211 4.29 -8.31 5.36
CA LYS A 211 5.74 -8.45 5.29
C LYS A 211 6.24 -9.24 6.49
N GLU A 212 7.22 -10.11 6.26
CA GLU A 212 7.90 -10.84 7.32
C GLU A 212 8.36 -9.89 8.43
N GLY A 213 8.06 -10.24 9.68
CA GLY A 213 8.41 -9.44 10.85
C GLY A 213 7.36 -8.40 11.27
N LEU A 214 6.32 -8.18 10.47
CA LEU A 214 5.13 -7.45 10.92
C LEU A 214 4.25 -8.33 11.80
N SER A 215 3.63 -7.71 12.79
CA SER A 215 2.51 -8.26 13.56
C SER A 215 1.71 -7.11 14.17
N VAL A 216 0.55 -7.39 14.76
CA VAL A 216 -0.21 -6.37 15.49
C VAL A 216 0.56 -5.75 16.67
N GLU A 217 1.58 -6.43 17.18
CA GLU A 217 2.46 -5.94 18.25
C GLU A 217 3.74 -5.28 17.71
N LYS A 218 4.03 -5.43 16.41
CA LYS A 218 5.22 -4.90 15.76
C LYS A 218 4.87 -4.36 14.37
N LEU A 219 4.54 -3.07 14.32
CA LEU A 219 4.09 -2.38 13.11
C LEU A 219 5.22 -1.64 12.36
N ILE A 220 6.47 -1.85 12.77
CA ILE A 220 7.67 -1.29 12.14
C ILE A 220 8.62 -2.42 11.79
N VAL A 221 9.00 -2.49 10.51
CA VAL A 221 9.96 -3.46 9.99
C VAL A 221 10.90 -2.75 9.02
N GLU A 222 12.21 -3.01 9.13
CA GLU A 222 13.24 -2.36 8.30
C GLU A 222 13.12 -0.83 8.29
N GLY A 223 12.78 -0.23 9.43
CA GLY A 223 12.58 1.23 9.55
C GLY A 223 11.38 1.76 8.78
N LYS A 224 10.39 0.92 8.44
CA LYS A 224 9.18 1.32 7.72
C LYS A 224 7.90 0.84 8.39
N THR A 225 6.81 1.58 8.22
CA THR A 225 5.47 1.18 8.68
C THR A 225 4.44 1.27 7.56
N PRO A 226 3.57 0.25 7.38
CA PRO A 226 2.48 0.30 6.40
C PRO A 226 1.25 1.07 6.91
N ILE A 227 1.24 1.49 8.18
CA ILE A 227 0.05 2.05 8.81
C ILE A 227 -0.39 3.36 8.15
N PHE A 228 0.55 4.20 7.74
CA PHE A 228 0.20 5.43 7.03
C PHE A 228 -0.40 5.12 5.66
N ASP A 229 0.19 4.18 4.90
CA ASP A 229 -0.34 3.67 3.62
C ASP A 229 -1.78 3.16 3.74
N ILE A 230 -2.07 2.39 4.79
CA ILE A 230 -3.42 1.92 5.08
C ILE A 230 -4.38 3.08 5.37
N LEU A 231 -3.99 3.99 6.26
CA LEU A 231 -4.83 5.11 6.69
C LEU A 231 -5.09 6.11 5.55
N GLN A 232 -4.14 6.32 4.64
CA GLN A 232 -4.29 7.27 3.54
C GLN A 232 -5.24 6.76 2.45
N ILE A 233 -5.26 5.45 2.18
CA ILE A 233 -6.26 4.82 1.30
C ILE A 233 -7.65 4.94 1.92
N LEU A 234 -7.79 4.57 3.20
CA LEU A 234 -9.06 4.64 3.92
C LEU A 234 -9.62 6.07 4.04
N ALA A 235 -8.81 7.10 3.85
CA ALA A 235 -9.23 8.50 3.89
C ALA A 235 -9.80 9.01 2.55
N VAL A 236 -9.51 8.34 1.43
CA VAL A 236 -9.98 8.72 0.09
C VAL A 236 -11.09 7.83 -0.44
N GLU A 237 -11.17 6.61 0.07
CA GLU A 237 -12.28 5.71 -0.21
C GLU A 237 -13.58 6.24 0.41
N SER A 238 -14.55 6.55 -0.44
CA SER A 238 -15.89 6.95 -0.04
C SER A 238 -16.62 5.72 0.49
N LYS A 239 -16.78 5.61 1.82
CA LYS A 239 -17.67 4.58 2.39
C LYS A 239 -18.62 5.18 3.42
N GLU A 240 -19.81 5.52 2.92
CA GLU A 240 -21.05 5.40 3.70
C GLU A 240 -21.26 3.95 4.18
#